data_AF-Q3SUP6-F1
#
_entry.id   AF-Q3SUP6-F1
#
_cell.length_a   1.000
_cell.length_b   1.000
_cell.length_c   1.000
_cell.angle_alpha   90.00
_cell.angle_beta   90.00
_cell.angle_gamma   90.00
#
_symmetry.space_group_name_H-M   'P 1'
#
loop_
_entity.id
_entity.type
_entity.pdbx_description
1 polymer ?
#
loop_
_entity_poly.entity_id
_entity_poly.type
_entity_poly.pdbx_seq_one_letter_code
_entity_poly.pdbx_strand_id
1 'polypeptide(L)'
;MSSKNNDEMTGIVMVFALIGGMVYAAILAVGFLIILGVAVVTIGFTILSLIAWNRPVRAFGQVITPEEARRFIKQGLHGLWMFPFALALLECFTSLRVNWDYLWVYLFIGYAMGSLGVECIPTHDENGQPLIEILPPDYQPPRQEVLLPPAREPRPAPEPEPEPFRFASWDDEERAS
;
A
#
# COMPACT_ATOMS: atom_id res chain seq x y z
N MET A 1 26.65 30.87 -59.07
CA MET A 1 26.17 29.52 -58.71
C MET A 1 26.23 29.22 -57.20
N SER A 2 26.49 30.19 -56.30
CA SER A 2 26.67 29.94 -54.85
C SER A 2 25.42 30.08 -53.98
N SER A 3 24.36 30.75 -54.43
CA SER A 3 23.17 31.02 -53.59
C SER A 3 22.27 29.80 -53.43
N LYS A 4 22.06 29.02 -54.50
CA LYS A 4 21.12 27.90 -54.52
C LYS A 4 21.47 26.77 -53.53
N ASN A 5 22.76 26.49 -53.36
CA ASN A 5 23.22 25.45 -52.44
C ASN A 5 23.05 25.87 -50.96
N ASN A 6 23.15 27.17 -50.67
CA ASN A 6 22.90 27.69 -49.32
C ASN A 6 21.41 27.65 -48.97
N ASP A 7 20.52 27.91 -49.93
CA ASP A 7 19.06 27.83 -49.71
C ASP A 7 18.62 26.38 -49.45
N GLU A 8 19.16 25.43 -50.20
CA GLU A 8 18.90 23.99 -50.00
C GLU A 8 19.45 23.50 -48.66
N MET A 9 20.69 23.87 -48.30
CA MET A 9 21.29 23.50 -47.02
C MET A 9 20.56 24.12 -45.83
N THR A 10 20.12 25.38 -45.95
CA THR A 10 19.32 26.07 -44.93
C THR A 10 17.96 25.40 -44.77
N GLY A 11 17.31 25.01 -45.87
CA GLY A 11 16.06 24.24 -45.85
C GLY A 11 16.21 22.90 -45.12
N ILE A 12 17.29 22.15 -45.40
CA ILE A 12 17.58 20.87 -44.75
C ILE A 12 17.84 21.06 -43.24
N VAL A 13 18.65 22.04 -42.84
CA VAL A 13 18.93 22.34 -41.43
C VAL A 13 17.64 22.70 -40.68
N MET A 14 16.76 23.49 -41.30
CA MET A 14 15.47 23.86 -40.70
C MET A 14 14.56 22.65 -40.48
N VAL A 15 14.50 21.71 -41.44
CA VAL A 15 13.73 20.47 -41.27
C VAL A 15 14.27 19.62 -40.12
N PHE A 16 15.58 19.43 -40.03
CA PHE A 16 16.18 18.69 -38.92
C PHE A 16 15.99 19.39 -37.57
N ALA A 17 16.07 20.73 -37.53
CA ALA A 17 15.80 21.50 -36.32
C ALA A 17 14.34 21.34 -35.87
N LEU A 18 13.38 21.32 -36.80
CA LEU A 18 11.97 21.09 -36.49
C LEU A 18 11.72 19.67 -35.97
N ILE A 19 12.30 18.65 -36.62
CA ILE A 19 12.18 17.26 -36.17
C ILE A 19 12.82 17.09 -34.80
N GLY A 20 14.03 17.61 -34.60
CA GLY A 20 14.74 17.56 -33.32
C GLY A 20 13.97 18.28 -32.21
N GLY A 21 13.41 19.46 -32.51
CA GLY A 21 12.55 20.21 -31.59
C GLY A 21 11.28 19.44 -31.21
N MET A 22 10.61 18.81 -32.17
CA MET A 22 9.42 17.98 -31.90
C MET A 22 9.76 16.76 -31.04
N VAL A 23 10.88 16.08 -31.32
CA VAL A 23 11.33 14.93 -30.52
C VAL A 23 11.66 15.37 -29.09
N TYR A 24 12.38 16.49 -28.93
CA TYR A 24 12.69 17.03 -27.60
C TYR A 24 11.42 17.41 -26.82
N ALA A 25 10.47 18.09 -27.47
CA ALA A 25 9.18 18.43 -26.85
C ALA A 25 8.38 17.19 -26.45
N ALA A 26 8.38 16.15 -27.29
CA ALA A 26 7.72 14.88 -26.98
C ALA A 26 8.35 14.19 -25.76
N ILE A 27 9.69 14.17 -25.66
CA ILE A 27 10.41 13.62 -24.50
C ILE A 27 10.01 14.37 -23.22
N LEU A 28 9.99 15.71 -23.25
CA LEU A 28 9.58 16.52 -22.10
C LEU A 28 8.12 16.27 -21.71
N ALA A 29 7.21 16.20 -22.69
CA ALA A 29 5.79 15.96 -22.44
C ALA A 29 5.55 14.58 -21.82
N VAL A 30 6.20 13.54 -22.36
CA VAL A 30 6.11 12.17 -21.81
C VAL A 30 6.72 12.12 -20.41
N GLY A 31 7.90 12.72 -20.21
CA GLY A 31 8.54 12.79 -18.89
C GLY A 31 7.66 13.50 -17.86
N PHE A 32 7.05 14.62 -18.24
CA PHE A 32 6.10 15.35 -17.39
C PHE A 32 4.88 14.51 -17.03
N LEU A 33 4.28 13.80 -18.00
CA LEU A 33 3.13 12.91 -17.74
C LEU A 33 3.48 11.78 -16.77
N ILE A 34 4.67 11.19 -16.90
CA ILE A 34 5.14 10.13 -15.99
C ILE A 34 5.29 10.69 -14.58
N ILE A 35 5.99 11.82 -14.42
CA ILE A 35 6.19 12.46 -13.10
C ILE A 35 4.84 12.83 -12.48
N LEU A 36 3.91 13.37 -13.26
CA LEU A 36 2.57 13.71 -12.81
C LEU A 36 1.79 12.46 -12.37
N GLY A 37 1.85 11.38 -13.14
CA GLY A 37 1.21 10.11 -12.78
C GLY A 37 1.74 9.55 -11.47
N VAL A 38 3.07 9.50 -11.30
CA VAL A 38 3.72 9.10 -10.05
C VAL A 38 3.31 10.00 -8.90
N ALA A 39 3.21 11.31 -9.13
CA ALA A 39 2.79 12.26 -8.11
C ALA A 39 1.37 11.98 -7.61
N VAL A 40 0.42 11.79 -8.53
CA VAL A 40 -0.98 11.48 -8.21
C VAL A 40 -1.08 10.17 -7.43
N VAL A 41 -0.39 9.12 -7.86
CA VAL A 41 -0.38 7.82 -7.18
C VAL A 41 0.21 7.94 -5.77
N THR A 42 1.35 8.63 -5.64
CA THR A 42 2.03 8.84 -4.35
C THR A 42 1.14 9.61 -3.37
N ILE A 43 0.47 10.66 -3.83
CA ILE A 43 -0.48 11.43 -3.00
C ILE A 43 -1.67 10.55 -2.60
N GLY A 44 -2.25 9.80 -3.55
CA GLY A 44 -3.35 8.88 -3.28
C GLY A 44 -3.01 7.85 -2.20
N PHE A 45 -1.86 7.19 -2.32
CA PHE A 45 -1.39 6.24 -1.31
C PHE A 45 -1.01 6.90 0.02
N THR A 46 -0.48 8.13 -0.01
CA THR A 46 -0.20 8.87 1.22
C THR A 46 -1.49 9.18 1.97
N ILE A 47 -2.54 9.65 1.29
CA ILE A 47 -3.85 9.90 1.90
C ILE A 47 -4.44 8.60 2.44
N LEU A 48 -4.38 7.53 1.65
CA LEU A 48 -4.88 6.22 2.06
C LEU A 48 -4.15 5.69 3.30
N SER A 49 -2.83 5.89 3.37
CA SER A 49 -2.00 5.54 4.53
C SER A 49 -2.36 6.37 5.77
N LEU A 50 -2.70 7.64 5.60
CA LEU A 50 -3.16 8.49 6.71
C LEU A 50 -4.53 8.02 7.23
N ILE A 51 -5.44 7.58 6.37
CA ILE A 51 -6.73 7.01 6.78
C ILE A 51 -6.53 5.67 7.49
N ALA A 52 -5.63 4.83 6.97
CA ALA A 52 -5.30 3.52 7.53
C ALA A 52 -4.41 3.57 8.79
N TRP A 53 -4.03 4.77 9.25
CA TRP A 53 -3.03 4.97 10.30
C TRP A 53 -3.33 4.27 11.64
N ASN A 54 -4.62 4.14 11.97
CA ASN A 54 -5.09 3.54 13.23
C ASN A 54 -6.03 2.34 13.02
N ARG A 55 -6.49 2.09 11.79
CA ARG A 55 -7.41 0.99 11.48
C ARG A 55 -7.11 0.44 10.09
N PRO A 56 -7.18 -0.88 9.89
CA PRO A 56 -6.95 -1.47 8.58
C PRO A 56 -8.05 -1.00 7.60
N VAL A 57 -7.64 -0.63 6.39
CA VAL A 57 -8.56 -0.16 5.33
C VAL A 57 -8.46 -1.13 4.16
N ARG A 58 -9.62 -1.56 3.66
CA ARG A 58 -9.69 -2.32 2.40
C ARG A 58 -9.76 -1.35 1.23
N ALA A 59 -8.75 -1.41 0.35
CA ALA A 59 -8.71 -0.62 -0.87
C ALA A 59 -8.24 -1.51 -2.03
N PHE A 60 -8.87 -1.37 -3.19
CA PHE A 60 -8.52 -2.14 -4.41
C PHE A 60 -8.44 -3.67 -4.22
N GLY A 61 -9.24 -4.22 -3.29
CA GLY A 61 -9.25 -5.66 -3.00
C GLY A 61 -8.11 -6.13 -2.08
N GLN A 62 -7.20 -5.24 -1.67
CA GLN A 62 -6.16 -5.51 -0.68
C GLN A 62 -6.50 -4.84 0.66
N VAL A 63 -6.03 -5.43 1.76
CA VAL A 63 -6.13 -4.86 3.10
C VAL A 63 -4.82 -4.15 3.39
N ILE A 64 -4.86 -2.83 3.56
CA ILE A 64 -3.70 -2.06 4.01
C ILE A 64 -3.71 -2.06 5.54
N THR A 65 -2.63 -2.56 6.13
CA THR A 65 -2.47 -2.58 7.58
C THR A 65 -1.94 -1.23 8.10
N PRO A 66 -2.25 -0.84 9.35
CA PRO A 66 -1.67 0.36 9.96
C PRO A 66 -0.14 0.35 9.98
N GLU A 67 0.47 -0.84 10.12
CA GLU A 67 1.91 -1.04 10.11
C GLU A 67 2.52 -0.71 8.74
N GLU A 68 1.92 -1.22 7.66
CA GLU A 68 2.30 -0.89 6.28
C GLU A 68 2.16 0.60 5.99
N ALA A 69 1.02 1.20 6.36
CA ALA A 69 0.78 2.63 6.16
C ALA A 69 1.84 3.50 6.85
N ARG A 70 2.23 3.14 8.08
CA ARG A 70 3.31 3.84 8.82
C ARG A 70 4.67 3.60 8.18
N ARG A 71 4.94 2.38 7.69
CA ARG A 71 6.19 2.05 7.00
C ARG A 71 6.32 2.85 5.70
N PHE A 72 5.26 2.93 4.90
CA PHE A 72 5.20 3.71 3.66
C PHE A 72 5.57 5.18 3.89
N ILE A 73 4.96 5.81 4.91
CA ILE A 73 5.23 7.20 5.25
C ILE A 73 6.66 7.39 5.79
N LYS A 74 7.14 6.47 6.64
CA LYS A 74 8.52 6.53 7.16
C LYS A 74 9.57 6.40 6.06
N GLN A 75 9.36 5.48 5.11
CA GLN A 75 10.27 5.28 3.99
C GLN A 75 10.25 6.46 3.03
N GLY A 76 9.06 7.00 2.74
CA GLY A 76 8.92 8.25 1.99
C GLY A 76 9.68 9.40 2.65
N LEU A 77 9.52 9.57 3.96
CA LEU A 77 10.25 10.61 4.70
C LEU A 77 11.76 10.38 4.66
N HIS A 78 12.22 9.14 4.74
CA HIS A 78 13.65 8.82 4.60
C HIS A 78 14.18 9.19 3.22
N GLY A 79 13.45 8.84 2.15
CA GLY A 79 13.78 9.22 0.77
C GLY A 79 13.78 10.73 0.56
N LEU A 80 12.82 11.45 1.16
CA LEU A 80 12.73 12.92 1.11
C LEU A 80 14.01 13.59 1.60
N TRP A 81 14.62 13.09 2.67
CA TRP A 81 15.86 13.63 3.21
C TRP A 81 17.11 13.12 2.48
N MET A 82 17.13 11.84 2.11
CA MET A 82 18.29 11.22 1.47
C MET A 82 18.53 11.72 0.04
N PHE A 83 17.47 12.02 -0.70
CA PHE A 83 17.57 12.42 -2.11
C PHE A 83 18.31 13.75 -2.34
N PRO A 84 17.98 14.88 -1.67
CA PRO A 84 18.73 16.11 -1.84
C PRO A 84 20.19 15.96 -1.37
N PHE A 85 20.44 15.14 -0.34
CA PHE A 85 21.80 14.84 0.09
C PHE A 85 22.59 14.08 -0.98
N ALA A 86 21.97 13.09 -1.62
CA ALA A 86 22.58 12.37 -2.74
C ALA A 86 22.84 13.28 -3.95
N LEU A 87 21.93 14.23 -4.25
CA LEU A 87 22.15 15.23 -5.30
C LEU A 87 23.30 16.18 -4.97
N ALA A 88 23.39 16.68 -3.74
CA ALA A 88 24.51 17.53 -3.30
C ALA A 88 25.84 16.77 -3.37
N LEU A 89 25.83 15.50 -2.99
CA LEU A 89 27.00 14.64 -3.10
C LEU A 89 27.39 14.42 -4.57
N LEU A 90 26.42 14.19 -5.46
CA LEU A 90 26.64 14.06 -6.90
C LEU A 90 27.21 15.34 -7.51
N GLU A 91 26.71 16.52 -7.13
CA GLU A 91 27.25 17.83 -7.54
C GLU A 91 28.71 18.02 -7.08
N CYS A 92 29.12 17.43 -5.97
CA CYS A 92 30.51 17.46 -5.52
C CYS A 92 31.42 16.57 -6.39
N PHE A 93 30.93 15.41 -6.83
CA PHE A 93 31.70 14.45 -7.63
C PHE A 93 31.63 14.67 -9.14
N THR A 94 30.65 15.44 -9.62
CA THR A 94 30.40 15.66 -11.04
C THR A 94 30.24 17.14 -11.34
N SER A 95 30.55 17.57 -12.57
CA SER A 95 30.37 18.98 -12.99
C SER A 95 28.90 19.36 -13.22
N LEU A 96 27.96 18.62 -12.63
CA LEU A 96 26.53 18.77 -12.81
C LEU A 96 26.03 19.88 -11.89
N ARG A 97 25.53 20.97 -12.48
CA ARG A 97 24.98 22.09 -11.71
C ARG A 97 23.54 21.77 -11.33
N VAL A 98 23.31 21.48 -10.05
CA VAL A 98 21.97 21.26 -9.53
C VAL A 98 21.34 22.63 -9.29
N ASN A 99 20.16 22.87 -9.86
CA ASN A 99 19.44 24.10 -9.58
C ASN A 99 18.58 23.93 -8.33
N TRP A 100 19.08 24.48 -7.21
CA TRP A 100 18.44 24.43 -5.90
C TRP A 100 17.12 25.20 -5.80
N ASP A 101 16.75 26.03 -6.79
CA ASP A 101 15.44 26.68 -6.87
C ASP A 101 14.30 25.64 -6.96
N TYR A 102 14.60 24.45 -7.50
CA TYR A 102 13.65 23.33 -7.61
C TYR A 102 13.73 22.35 -6.44
N LEU A 103 14.30 22.76 -5.29
CA LEU A 103 14.45 21.91 -4.11
C LEU A 103 13.13 21.20 -3.73
N TRP A 104 11.99 21.89 -3.75
CA TRP A 104 10.68 21.30 -3.45
C TRP A 104 10.32 20.14 -4.38
N VAL A 105 10.67 20.23 -5.65
CA VAL A 105 10.46 19.15 -6.63
C VAL A 105 11.38 17.97 -6.31
N TYR A 106 12.64 18.23 -5.96
CA TYR A 106 13.58 17.18 -5.57
C TYR A 106 13.16 16.46 -4.28
N LEU A 107 12.67 17.21 -3.28
CA LEU A 107 12.12 16.63 -2.05
C LEU A 107 10.92 15.74 -2.35
N PHE A 108 10.03 16.18 -3.26
CA PHE A 108 8.88 15.38 -3.68
C PHE A 108 9.29 14.11 -4.41
N ILE A 109 10.24 14.19 -5.35
CA ILE A 109 10.78 13.03 -6.05
C ILE A 109 11.43 12.07 -5.06
N GLY A 110 12.21 12.58 -4.12
CA GLY A 110 12.82 11.79 -3.05
C GLY A 110 11.78 11.08 -2.19
N TYR A 111 10.70 11.76 -1.83
CA TYR A 111 9.58 11.16 -1.11
C TYR A 111 8.92 10.05 -1.93
N ALA A 112 8.55 10.33 -3.19
CA ALA A 112 7.91 9.36 -4.07
C ALA A 112 8.78 8.13 -4.31
N MET A 113 10.08 8.31 -4.54
CA MET A 113 11.04 7.22 -4.68
C MET A 113 11.21 6.43 -3.38
N GLY A 114 11.26 7.10 -2.22
CA GLY A 114 11.36 6.43 -0.93
C GLY A 114 10.11 5.62 -0.59
N SER A 115 8.94 6.16 -0.88
CA SER A 115 7.65 5.50 -0.65
C SER A 115 7.41 4.32 -1.59
N LEU A 116 7.70 4.46 -2.89
CA LEU A 116 7.41 3.44 -3.90
C LEU A 116 8.57 2.45 -4.11
N GLY A 117 9.82 2.91 -3.94
CA GLY A 117 11.01 2.15 -4.36
C GLY A 117 11.38 1.00 -3.42
N VAL A 118 10.96 1.02 -2.15
CA VAL A 118 11.35 -0.01 -1.17
C VAL A 118 10.44 -1.24 -1.22
N GLU A 119 9.23 -1.13 -1.76
CA GLU A 119 8.35 -2.28 -2.00
C GLU A 119 8.90 -3.22 -3.08
N CYS A 120 9.83 -2.77 -3.92
CA CYS A 120 10.48 -3.60 -4.93
C CYS A 120 11.69 -4.40 -4.42
N ILE A 121 12.12 -4.20 -3.17
CA ILE A 121 13.16 -5.04 -2.55
C ILE A 121 12.44 -6.23 -1.93
N PRO A 122 12.54 -7.44 -2.52
CA PRO A 122 11.94 -8.61 -1.90
C PRO A 122 12.69 -8.86 -0.60
N THR A 123 12.10 -8.47 0.52
CA THR A 123 12.56 -8.92 1.83
C THR A 123 12.47 -10.43 1.80
N HIS A 124 13.61 -11.10 1.73
CA HIS A 124 13.67 -12.54 1.93
C HIS A 124 13.81 -12.77 3.44
N ASP A 125 13.03 -13.69 3.98
CA ASP A 125 13.26 -14.25 5.32
C ASP A 125 14.69 -14.82 5.42
N GLU A 126 15.22 -15.02 6.64
CA GLU A 126 16.46 -15.76 6.92
C GLU A 126 16.47 -17.16 6.29
N ASN A 127 15.30 -17.69 5.91
CA ASN A 127 15.13 -18.95 5.16
C ASN A 127 15.07 -18.80 3.63
N GLY A 128 15.34 -17.62 3.05
CA GLY A 128 15.42 -17.43 1.59
C GLY A 128 14.08 -17.50 0.85
N GLN A 129 12.96 -17.30 1.55
CA GLN A 129 11.63 -17.19 0.94
C GLN A 129 11.27 -15.72 0.70
N PRO A 130 10.79 -15.33 -0.49
CA PRO A 130 10.33 -13.97 -0.73
C PRO A 130 9.12 -13.70 0.16
N LEU A 131 9.20 -12.66 1.00
CA LEU A 131 8.11 -12.14 1.83
C LEU A 131 7.07 -11.42 0.97
N ILE A 132 6.68 -12.01 -0.16
CA ILE A 132 5.35 -11.78 -0.68
C ILE A 132 4.48 -12.50 0.34
N GLU A 133 3.78 -11.73 1.17
CA GLU A 133 2.72 -12.23 2.03
C GLU A 133 1.55 -12.69 1.15
N ILE A 134 1.79 -13.75 0.37
CA ILE A 134 0.76 -14.70 0.05
C ILE A 134 0.42 -15.25 1.42
N LEU A 135 -0.70 -14.78 1.99
CA LEU A 135 -1.41 -15.49 3.05
C LEU A 135 -1.16 -16.98 2.79
N PRO A 136 -0.59 -17.77 3.73
CA PRO A 136 -0.63 -19.21 3.55
C PRO A 136 -2.08 -19.57 3.19
N PRO A 137 -2.35 -20.53 2.30
CA PRO A 137 -3.72 -20.93 1.97
C PRO A 137 -4.56 -21.30 3.21
N ASP A 138 -3.91 -21.45 4.37
CA ASP A 138 -4.49 -21.68 5.69
C ASP A 138 -4.57 -20.44 6.62
N TYR A 139 -4.24 -19.22 6.18
CA TYR A 139 -4.50 -18.03 6.99
C TYR A 139 -5.99 -17.69 6.96
N GLN A 140 -6.75 -18.37 7.81
CA GLN A 140 -7.99 -17.81 8.31
C GLN A 140 -7.60 -16.59 9.15
N PRO A 141 -8.19 -15.40 8.92
CA PRO A 141 -8.09 -14.32 9.90
C PRO A 141 -8.45 -14.93 11.25
N PRO A 142 -7.76 -14.57 12.37
CA PRO A 142 -8.11 -15.11 13.67
C PRO A 142 -9.61 -14.91 13.79
N ARG A 143 -10.33 -16.04 13.75
CA ARG A 143 -11.77 -16.06 13.91
C ARG A 143 -11.91 -15.23 15.18
N GLN A 144 -12.59 -14.09 15.11
CA GLN A 144 -13.17 -13.58 16.33
C GLN A 144 -13.94 -14.81 16.81
N GLU A 145 -13.39 -15.47 17.81
CA GLU A 145 -14.18 -16.22 18.76
C GLU A 145 -15.11 -15.12 19.28
N VAL A 146 -16.18 -14.89 18.53
CA VAL A 146 -17.48 -14.70 19.12
C VAL A 146 -17.47 -15.77 20.17
N LEU A 147 -17.21 -15.35 21.41
CA LEU A 147 -17.36 -16.14 22.60
C LEU A 147 -18.76 -16.71 22.43
N LEU A 148 -18.82 -17.89 21.82
CA LEU A 148 -20.02 -18.68 21.78
C LEU A 148 -20.33 -18.77 23.27
N PRO A 149 -21.53 -18.33 23.72
CA PRO A 149 -21.90 -18.51 25.10
C PRO A 149 -21.56 -19.97 25.44
N PRO A 150 -20.87 -20.20 26.58
CA PRO A 150 -20.23 -21.47 26.88
C PRO A 150 -21.18 -22.59 26.50
N ALA A 151 -20.66 -23.55 25.73
CA ALA A 151 -21.43 -24.69 25.27
C ALA A 151 -22.28 -25.18 26.44
N ARG A 152 -23.61 -25.08 26.31
CA ARG A 152 -24.52 -25.62 27.32
C ARG A 152 -24.03 -27.03 27.55
N GLU A 153 -23.64 -27.32 28.79
CA GLU A 153 -23.38 -28.67 29.25
C GLU A 153 -24.50 -29.57 28.72
N PRO A 154 -24.20 -30.82 28.32
CA PRO A 154 -25.23 -31.77 27.92
C PRO A 154 -26.28 -31.76 29.03
N ARG A 155 -27.47 -31.23 28.71
CA ARG A 155 -28.55 -31.14 29.67
C ARG A 155 -28.74 -32.57 30.20
N PRO A 156 -28.65 -32.81 31.53
CA PRO A 156 -28.99 -34.10 32.08
C PRO A 156 -30.35 -34.51 31.53
N ALA A 157 -30.54 -35.80 31.25
CA ALA A 157 -31.82 -36.33 30.79
C ALA A 157 -32.94 -35.72 31.67
N PRO A 158 -34.06 -35.26 31.06
CA PRO A 158 -35.10 -34.59 31.81
C PRO A 158 -35.47 -35.46 33.02
N GLU A 159 -35.31 -34.91 34.22
CA GLU A 159 -35.80 -35.55 35.43
C GLU A 159 -37.29 -35.85 35.22
N PRO A 160 -37.77 -37.05 35.60
CA PRO A 160 -39.20 -37.36 35.50
C PRO A 160 -39.97 -36.25 36.22
N GLU A 161 -40.96 -35.67 35.53
CA GLU A 161 -41.75 -34.58 36.10
C GLU A 161 -42.25 -34.99 37.49
N PRO A 162 -41.98 -34.20 38.54
CA PRO A 162 -42.45 -34.54 39.87
C PRO A 162 -43.98 -34.58 39.83
N GLU A 163 -44.55 -35.72 40.25
CA GLU A 163 -46.01 -35.89 40.27
C GLU A 163 -46.65 -34.70 41.00
N PRO A 164 -47.73 -34.13 40.45
CA PRO A 164 -48.40 -33.00 41.07
C PRO A 164 -48.75 -33.35 42.51
N PHE A 165 -48.34 -32.49 43.45
CA PHE A 165 -48.58 -32.70 44.87
C PHE A 165 -50.09 -32.91 45.11
N ARG A 166 -50.43 -34.15 45.48
CA ARG A 166 -51.79 -34.55 45.87
C ARG A 166 -51.80 -34.76 47.37
N PHE A 167 -52.78 -34.18 48.05
CA PHE A 167 -53.01 -34.45 49.48
C PHE A 167 -53.41 -35.91 49.65
N ALA A 168 -52.86 -36.56 50.69
CA ALA A 168 -53.19 -37.93 51.04
C ALA A 168 -54.71 -38.12 51.07
N SER A 169 -55.21 -39.03 50.24
CA SER A 169 -56.59 -39.49 50.31
C SER A 169 -56.67 -40.66 51.28
N TRP A 170 -57.82 -40.84 51.91
CA TRP A 170 -58.08 -42.00 52.76
C TRP A 170 -57.87 -43.35 52.04
N ASP A 171 -57.90 -43.34 50.70
CA ASP A 171 -57.64 -44.50 49.84
C ASP A 171 -56.15 -44.92 49.76
N ASP A 172 -55.22 -44.12 50.29
CA ASP A 172 -53.77 -44.41 50.21
C ASP A 172 -53.30 -45.41 51.27
N GLU A 173 -54.11 -45.72 52.29
CA GLU A 173 -53.80 -46.74 53.31
C GLU A 173 -53.87 -48.19 52.75
N GLU A 174 -54.64 -48.44 51.70
CA GLU A 174 -54.84 -49.80 51.16
C GLU A 174 -53.72 -50.25 50.21
N ARG A 175 -52.84 -49.36 49.76
CA ARG A 175 -51.74 -49.69 48.83
C ARG A 175 -50.43 -50.09 49.51
N ALA A 176 -50.38 -50.05 50.84
CA ALA A 176 -49.17 -50.35 51.61
C ALA A 176 -49.13 -51.78 52.18
N SER A 177 -50.00 -52.69 51.72
CA SER A 177 -50.00 -54.12 52.08
C SER A 177 -49.44 -55.00 50.96
#